data_AF-A0A1B9L2Y3-F1
#
_entry.id   AF-A0A1B9L2Y3-F1
#
_cell.length_a   1.000
_cell.length_b   1.000
_cell.length_c   1.000
_cell.angle_alpha   90.00
_cell.angle_beta   90.00
_cell.angle_gamma   90.00
#
_symmetry.space_group_name_H-M   'P 1'
#
loop_
_entity.id
_entity.type
_entity.pdbx_description
1 polymer ?
#
loop_
_entity_poly.entity_id
_entity_poly.type
_entity_poly.pdbx_seq_one_letter_code
_entity_poly.pdbx_strand_id
1 'polypeptide(L)'
;MSNVSVEKIIAAIEQGKVRGFDEIKEIDGERFFFQYALKKENGLYNAYIFHIMEKKMEIIEDYGVEDIKQFTNISDALNYFKSLDINVQKFSGIKGVLPI
;
A
#
# COMPACT_ATOMS: atom_id res chain seq x y z
N MET A 1 5.04 14.51 17.70
CA MET A 1 4.75 13.13 18.14
C MET A 1 4.50 12.17 16.96
N SER A 2 5.27 12.27 15.87
CA SER A 2 4.98 11.59 14.59
C SER A 2 5.93 10.43 14.24
N ASN A 3 7.13 10.36 14.83
CA ASN A 3 8.14 9.36 14.46
C ASN A 3 7.90 7.97 15.08
N VAL A 4 7.34 7.91 16.29
CA VAL A 4 7.09 6.67 17.03
C VAL A 4 6.11 5.74 16.28
N SER A 5 5.20 6.30 15.47
CA SER A 5 4.26 5.50 14.67
C SER A 5 4.96 4.80 13.50
N VAL A 6 5.81 5.53 12.77
CA VAL A 6 6.51 5.01 11.59
C VAL A 6 7.55 3.96 11.99
N GLU A 7 8.25 4.15 13.10
CA GLU A 7 9.20 3.16 13.62
C GLU A 7 8.51 1.82 13.95
N LYS A 8 7.30 1.85 14.51
CA LYS A 8 6.50 0.64 14.76
C LYS A 8 6.04 -0.04 13.46
N ILE A 9 5.70 0.74 12.44
CA ILE A 9 5.37 0.23 11.11
C ILE A 9 6.59 -0.47 10.51
N ILE A 10 7.75 0.19 10.52
CA ILE A 10 9.03 -0.36 10.06
C ILE A 10 9.35 -1.66 10.79
N ALA A 11 9.36 -1.65 12.12
CA ALA A 11 9.67 -2.83 12.92
C ALA A 11 8.73 -4.02 12.62
N ALA A 12 7.45 -3.75 12.33
CA ALA A 12 6.52 -4.79 11.93
C ALA A 12 6.84 -5.36 10.53
N ILE A 13 7.20 -4.51 9.56
CA ILE A 13 7.60 -4.91 8.21
C ILE A 13 8.89 -5.75 8.27
N GLU A 14 9.87 -5.34 9.09
CA GLU A 14 11.09 -6.13 9.33
C GLU A 14 10.81 -7.53 9.88
N GLN A 15 9.72 -7.69 10.63
CA GLN A 15 9.22 -8.98 11.13
C GLN A 15 8.40 -9.77 10.10
N GLY A 16 8.36 -9.32 8.85
CA GLY A 16 7.59 -9.97 7.76
C GLY A 16 6.09 -9.65 7.79
N LYS A 17 5.63 -8.71 8.62
CA LYS A 17 4.22 -8.32 8.65
C LYS A 17 3.91 -7.37 7.51
N VAL A 18 2.75 -7.55 6.89
CA VAL A 18 2.22 -6.61 5.90
C VAL A 18 1.67 -5.38 6.62
N ARG A 19 1.96 -4.20 6.07
CA ARG A 19 1.44 -2.92 6.55
C ARG A 19 0.89 -2.09 5.41
N GLY A 20 -0.25 -1.45 5.61
CA GLY A 20 -0.90 -0.66 4.57
C GLY A 20 -2.28 -0.18 4.99
N PHE A 21 -3.05 0.33 4.04
CA PHE A 21 -4.42 0.78 4.27
C PHE A 21 -5.20 0.89 2.94
N ASP A 22 -6.52 0.97 3.08
CA ASP A 22 -7.43 1.21 1.97
C ASP A 22 -8.01 2.63 2.06
N GLU A 23 -8.28 3.26 0.93
CA GLU A 23 -9.04 4.51 0.88
C GLU A 23 -9.90 4.62 -0.38
N ILE A 24 -10.97 5.42 -0.29
CA ILE A 24 -11.74 5.84 -1.46
C ILE A 24 -11.31 7.25 -1.84
N LYS A 25 -10.99 7.46 -3.11
CA LYS A 25 -10.74 8.78 -3.69
C LYS A 25 -11.77 9.08 -4.77
N GLU A 26 -12.15 10.34 -4.90
CA GLU A 26 -12.87 10.83 -6.07
C GLU A 26 -11.86 11.46 -7.02
N ILE A 27 -11.84 11.00 -8.27
CA ILE A 27 -10.95 11.46 -9.34
C ILE A 27 -11.83 11.73 -10.56
N ASP A 28 -11.84 12.97 -11.04
CA ASP A 28 -12.65 13.40 -12.19
C ASP A 28 -14.15 13.03 -12.09
N GLY A 29 -14.72 13.08 -10.88
CA GLY A 29 -16.12 12.75 -10.60
C GLY A 29 -16.43 11.26 -10.49
N GLU A 30 -15.41 10.40 -10.57
CA GLU A 30 -15.54 8.95 -10.40
C GLU A 30 -14.90 8.50 -9.09
N ARG A 31 -15.55 7.58 -8.37
CA ARG A 31 -15.02 7.02 -7.12
C ARG A 31 -14.12 5.82 -7.41
N PHE A 32 -12.95 5.83 -6.83
CA PHE A 32 -11.94 4.78 -6.94
C PHE A 32 -11.61 4.24 -5.55
N PHE A 33 -11.57 2.92 -5.46
CA PHE A 33 -10.94 2.24 -4.34
C PHE A 33 -9.45 2.11 -4.60
N PHE A 34 -8.66 2.48 -3.60
CA PHE A 34 -7.22 2.30 -3.58
C PHE A 34 -6.84 1.43 -2.38
N GLN A 35 -5.89 0.52 -2.60
CA GLN A 35 -5.21 -0.20 -1.55
C GLN A 35 -3.71 -0.01 -1.72
N TYR A 36 -3.03 0.34 -0.62
CA TYR A 36 -1.57 0.44 -0.59
C TYR A 36 -1.02 -0.46 0.49
N ALA A 37 0.03 -1.20 0.16
CA ALA A 37 0.67 -2.08 1.11
C ALA A 37 2.19 -2.16 0.93
N LEU A 38 2.88 -2.48 2.01
CA LEU A 38 4.31 -2.74 2.04
C LEU A 38 4.56 -4.03 2.81
N LYS A 39 5.36 -4.90 2.19
CA LYS A 39 5.79 -6.19 2.75
C LYS A 39 7.28 -6.38 2.51
N LYS A 40 7.98 -6.96 3.47
CA LYS A 40 9.33 -7.48 3.25
C LYS A 40 9.24 -8.96 2.89
N GLU A 41 9.85 -9.34 1.78
CA GLU A 41 9.89 -10.72 1.28
C GLU A 41 11.21 -10.99 0.58
N ASN A 42 11.85 -12.13 0.88
CA ASN A 42 13.16 -12.50 0.31
C ASN A 42 14.25 -11.42 0.43
N GLY A 43 14.20 -10.62 1.51
CA GLY A 43 15.13 -9.52 1.76
C GLY A 43 14.82 -8.22 1.00
N LEU A 44 13.78 -8.20 0.16
CA LEU A 44 13.33 -7.03 -0.60
C LEU A 44 12.06 -6.46 0.02
N TYR A 45 11.83 -5.16 -0.19
CA TYR A 45 10.62 -4.46 0.22
C TYR A 45 9.74 -4.25 -1.00
N ASN A 46 8.59 -4.92 -1.01
CA ASN A 46 7.60 -4.85 -2.08
C ASN A 46 6.54 -3.83 -1.70
N ALA A 47 6.48 -2.73 -2.45
CA ALA A 47 5.42 -1.73 -2.39
C ALA A 47 4.32 -2.11 -3.39
N TYR A 48 3.11 -2.33 -2.88
CA TYR A 48 1.92 -2.68 -3.66
C TYR A 48 1.01 -1.47 -3.73
N ILE A 49 0.50 -1.20 -4.92
CA ILE A 49 -0.54 -0.22 -5.18
C ILE A 49 -1.60 -0.91 -6.04
N PHE A 50 -2.81 -0.98 -5.52
CA PHE A 50 -3.97 -1.46 -6.25
C PHE A 50 -4.99 -0.34 -6.36
N HIS A 51 -5.64 -0.23 -7.51
CA HIS A 51 -6.82 0.60 -7.64
C HIS A 51 -7.84 0.08 -8.63
N ILE A 52 -9.10 0.43 -8.39
CA ILE A 52 -10.24 0.09 -9.25
C ILE A 52 -11.35 1.13 -9.09
N MET A 53 -12.13 1.36 -10.15
CA MET A 53 -13.37 2.14 -10.02
C MET A 53 -14.34 1.42 -9.08
N GLU A 54 -14.91 2.12 -8.11
CA GLU A 54 -15.80 1.54 -7.09
C GLU A 54 -16.98 0.78 -7.74
N LYS A 55 -17.56 1.34 -8.81
CA LYS A 55 -18.64 0.72 -9.59
C LYS A 55 -18.25 -0.54 -10.37
N LYS A 56 -16.95 -0.88 -10.41
CA LYS A 56 -16.40 -2.04 -11.12
C LYS A 56 -15.80 -3.08 -10.18
N MET A 57 -15.92 -2.90 -8.86
CA MET A 57 -15.36 -3.83 -7.87
C MET A 57 -15.87 -5.28 -8.00
N GLU A 58 -17.08 -5.50 -8.54
CA GLU A 58 -17.60 -6.84 -8.81
C GLU A 58 -16.88 -7.59 -9.94
N ILE A 59 -16.11 -6.87 -10.77
CA ILE A 59 -15.38 -7.40 -11.92
C ILE A 59 -13.90 -7.00 -11.80
N ILE A 60 -13.31 -7.35 -10.66
CA ILE A 60 -11.95 -6.92 -10.28
C ILE A 60 -10.87 -7.42 -11.25
N GLU A 61 -11.05 -8.61 -11.83
CA GLU A 61 -10.07 -9.23 -12.73
C GLU A 61 -9.89 -8.45 -14.05
N ASP A 62 -10.94 -7.76 -14.52
CA ASP A 62 -10.92 -7.03 -15.79
C ASP A 62 -10.48 -5.56 -15.64
N TYR A 63 -10.71 -4.97 -14.46
CA TYR A 63 -10.58 -3.53 -14.24
C TYR A 63 -9.64 -3.14 -13.09
N GLY A 64 -9.18 -4.12 -12.32
CA GLY A 64 -8.17 -3.93 -11.29
C GLY A 64 -6.84 -3.56 -11.91
N VAL A 65 -6.23 -2.49 -11.40
CA VAL A 65 -4.88 -2.09 -11.79
C VAL A 65 -3.97 -2.32 -10.60
N GLU A 66 -2.90 -3.07 -10.82
CA GLU A 66 -1.89 -3.42 -9.83
C GLU A 66 -0.52 -2.93 -10.28
N ASP A 67 0.19 -2.27 -9.38
CA ASP A 67 1.60 -1.93 -9.53
C ASP A 67 2.38 -2.46 -8.31
N ILE A 68 3.48 -3.15 -8.59
CA ILE A 68 4.38 -3.70 -7.59
C ILE A 68 5.79 -3.18 -7.88
N LYS A 69 6.33 -2.44 -6.93
CA LYS A 69 7.69 -1.93 -6.99
C LYS A 69 8.55 -2.48 -5.87
N GLN A 70 9.70 -3.04 -6.26
CA GLN A 70 10.64 -3.65 -5.31
C GLN A 70 11.77 -2.68 -4.97
N PHE A 71 12.17 -2.70 -3.70
CA PHE A 71 13.27 -1.92 -3.17
C PHE A 71 14.18 -2.78 -2.30
N THR A 72 15.47 -2.46 -2.29
CA THR A 72 16.44 -3.09 -1.38
C THR A 72 16.48 -2.42 0.00
N ASN A 73 15.89 -1.23 0.13
CA ASN A 73 15.88 -0.42 1.35
C ASN A 73 14.45 0.04 1.69
N ILE A 74 14.08 -0.08 2.97
CA ILE A 74 12.77 0.35 3.46
C ILE A 74 12.54 1.86 3.32
N SER A 75 13.60 2.66 3.46
CA SER A 75 13.52 4.13 3.30
C SER A 75 13.09 4.50 1.88
N ASP A 76 13.61 3.78 0.87
CA ASP A 76 13.27 4.03 -0.53
C ASP A 76 11.82 3.64 -0.82
N ALA A 77 11.36 2.52 -0.28
CA ALA A 77 9.96 2.10 -0.39
C ALA A 77 9.01 3.11 0.27
N LEU A 78 9.33 3.61 1.47
CA LEU A 78 8.53 4.63 2.15
C LEU A 78 8.55 5.97 1.42
N ASN A 79 9.69 6.35 0.83
CA ASN A 79 9.82 7.57 0.04
C ASN A 79 9.04 7.48 -1.28
N TYR A 80 8.95 6.29 -1.88
CA TYR A 80 8.10 6.06 -3.04
C TYR A 80 6.63 6.35 -2.74
N PHE A 81 6.06 5.83 -1.64
CA PHE A 81 4.69 6.18 -1.24
C PHE A 81 4.52 7.69 -1.02
N LYS A 82 5.46 8.34 -0.33
CA LYS A 82 5.41 9.80 -0.12
C LYS A 82 5.46 10.58 -1.43
N SER A 83 6.23 10.11 -2.42
CA SER A 83 6.31 10.76 -3.75
C SER A 83 5.01 10.68 -4.55
N LEU A 84 4.10 9.79 -4.15
CA LEU A 84 2.75 9.63 -4.70
C LEU A 84 1.68 10.28 -3.80
N ASP A 85 2.08 11.15 -2.86
CA ASP A 85 1.22 11.79 -1.86
C ASP A 85 0.47 10.79 -0.94
N ILE A 86 1.01 9.58 -0.75
CA ILE A 86 0.42 8.56 0.12
C ILE A 86 0.96 8.72 1.55
N ASN A 87 0.05 8.92 2.50
CA ASN A 87 0.40 9.10 3.90
C ASN A 87 0.71 7.76 4.59
N VAL A 88 1.98 7.40 4.65
CA VAL A 88 2.48 6.17 5.31
C VAL A 88 2.12 6.08 6.80
N GLN A 89 1.75 7.17 7.48
CA GLN A 89 1.30 7.10 8.87
C GLN A 89 -0.06 6.42 9.04
N LYS A 90 -0.85 6.31 7.96
CA LYS A 90 -2.10 5.55 7.94
C LYS A 90 -1.87 4.03 7.90
N PHE A 91 -0.63 3.59 7.63
CA PHE A 91 -0.33 2.18 7.50
C PHE A 91 -0.61 1.45 8.81
N SER A 92 -1.43 0.40 8.70
CA SER A 92 -1.83 -0.46 9.80
C SER A 92 -1.74 -1.92 9.36
N GLY A 93 -2.12 -2.86 10.23
CA GLY A 93 -2.21 -4.25 9.81
C GLY A 93 -3.38 -4.42 8.84
N ILE A 94 -3.11 -4.83 7.60
CA ILE A 94 -4.16 -5.21 6.65
C ILE A 94 -4.66 -6.61 7.00
N LYS A 95 -5.98 -6.78 7.02
CA LYS A 95 -6.64 -8.09 7.06
C LYS A 95 -7.06 -8.43 5.63
N GLY A 96 -6.55 -9.52 5.07
CA GLY A 96 -6.88 -9.93 3.71
C GLY A 96 -5.69 -10.52 2.97
N VAL A 97 -5.95 -10.98 1.74
CA VAL A 97 -4.92 -11.40 0.79
C VAL A 97 -4.45 -10.13 0.07
N LEU A 98 -3.13 -9.92 -0.01
CA LEU A 98 -2.60 -8.88 -0.88
C LEU A 98 -2.98 -9.19 -2.33
N PRO A 99 -3.12 -8.18 -3.20
CA PRO A 99 -3.25 -8.41 -4.63
C PRO A 99 -2.11 -9.32 -5.12
N ILE A 100 -2.44 -10.33 -5.93
CA ILE A 100 -1.59 -11.51 -6.25
C ILE A 100 -0.63 -11.19 -7.39
#